data_AF-A0A8J2LR99-F1
#
_entry.id   AF-A0A8J2LR99-F1
#
_cell.length_a   1.000
_cell.length_b   1.000
_cell.length_c   1.000
_cell.angle_alpha   90.00
_cell.angle_beta   90.00
_cell.angle_gamma   90.00
#
_symmetry.space_group_name_H-M   'P 1'
#
loop_
_entity.id
_entity.type
_entity.pdbx_description
1 polymer ?
#
loop_
_entity_poly.entity_id
_entity_poly.type
_entity_poly.pdbx_seq_one_letter_code
_entity_poly.pdbx_strand_id
1 'polypeptide(L)'
;ALHTAKGGLGNWIYFANEAEQPDGGSDCLRNVRITSPNYVRLGEDARLYCDYDMERAGLYAVKWYRYNQEFYRYVPKEVPPQQVFQQGHISVDMTGSNDHVVILREVSFEISGKFKCVVSAELTFQTIEATQELIVVAVGYASPALFLDQDSYQVGETGRANCSLENTSPTANITWFLNDQE
;
A
#
# COMPACT_ATOMS: atom_id res chain seq x y z
N ALA A 1 6.74 -46.25 4.69
CA ALA A 1 7.31 -47.60 4.80
C ALA A 1 6.15 -48.59 4.94
N LEU A 2 6.06 -49.59 4.07
CA LEU A 2 5.01 -50.62 4.14
C LEU A 2 5.38 -51.62 5.24
N HIS A 3 4.54 -51.77 6.27
CA HIS A 3 4.66 -52.85 7.24
C HIS A 3 3.68 -53.98 6.90
N THR A 4 4.18 -55.22 6.85
CA THR A 4 3.39 -56.44 6.64
C THR A 4 3.24 -57.18 7.97
N ALA A 5 2.01 -57.50 8.35
CA ALA A 5 1.71 -58.39 9.48
C ALA A 5 0.93 -59.62 8.99
N LYS A 6 1.34 -60.81 9.44
CA LYS A 6 0.70 -62.09 9.11
C LYS A 6 -0.47 -62.38 10.06
N GLY A 7 -1.69 -62.41 9.51
CA GLY A 7 -2.86 -63.05 10.12
C GLY A 7 -3.26 -64.28 9.30
N GLY A 8 -3.56 -65.40 9.96
CA GLY A 8 -3.89 -66.67 9.32
C GLY A 8 -5.16 -66.60 8.45
N LEU A 9 -5.16 -67.45 7.42
CA LEU A 9 -6.21 -67.63 6.39
C LEU A 9 -6.32 -66.47 5.37
N GLY A 10 -5.34 -66.42 4.47
CA GLY A 10 -5.62 -66.51 3.03
C GLY A 10 -6.14 -65.28 2.29
N ASN A 11 -6.11 -64.06 2.83
CA ASN A 11 -6.32 -62.85 2.04
C ASN A 11 -5.35 -61.74 2.43
N TRP A 12 -4.65 -61.18 1.44
CA TRP A 12 -3.83 -59.99 1.61
C TRP A 12 -4.74 -58.77 1.69
N ILE A 13 -4.84 -58.15 2.86
CA ILE A 13 -5.52 -56.87 3.03
C ILE A 13 -4.46 -55.78 2.83
N TYR A 14 -4.57 -55.02 1.74
CA TYR A 14 -3.76 -53.83 1.53
C TYR A 14 -4.38 -52.69 2.34
N PHE A 15 -3.65 -52.20 3.33
CA PHE A 15 -3.96 -50.91 3.94
C PHE A 15 -3.21 -49.84 3.14
N ALA A 16 -3.94 -49.02 2.40
CA ALA A 16 -3.41 -47.73 1.99
C ALA A 16 -3.37 -46.86 3.25
N ASN A 17 -2.22 -46.26 3.56
CA ASN A 17 -2.22 -45.15 4.50
C ASN A 17 -3.09 -44.06 3.86
N GLU A 18 -4.20 -43.73 4.50
CA GLU A 18 -4.86 -42.45 4.28
C GLU A 18 -3.79 -41.38 4.50
N ALA A 19 -3.46 -40.64 3.44
CA ALA A 19 -2.62 -39.48 3.57
C ALA A 19 -3.34 -38.55 4.57
N GLU A 20 -2.66 -38.20 5.66
CA GLU A 20 -3.10 -37.14 6.55
C GLU A 20 -3.34 -35.89 5.68
N GLN A 21 -4.62 -35.57 5.53
CA GLN A 21 -5.10 -34.41 4.82
C GLN A 21 -4.54 -33.19 5.57
N PRO A 22 -3.71 -32.33 4.93
CA PRO A 22 -3.29 -31.12 5.60
C PRO A 22 -4.55 -30.28 5.83
N ASP A 23 -4.65 -29.74 7.04
CA ASP A 23 -5.70 -28.86 7.56
C ASP A 23 -6.54 -28.16 6.48
N GLY A 24 -7.86 -28.22 6.64
CA GLY A 24 -8.86 -27.56 5.80
C GLY A 24 -8.85 -26.02 5.91
N GLY A 25 -7.67 -25.41 5.85
CA GLY A 25 -7.51 -24.01 5.47
C GLY A 25 -7.62 -23.93 3.95
N SER A 26 -8.62 -23.20 3.48
CA SER A 26 -8.81 -22.92 2.06
C SER A 26 -7.52 -22.32 1.46
N ASP A 27 -6.78 -23.10 0.66
CA ASP A 27 -5.64 -22.63 -0.16
C ASP A 27 -6.13 -21.53 -1.12
N CYS A 28 -6.13 -20.27 -0.67
CA CYS A 28 -6.73 -19.19 -1.42
C CYS A 28 -6.07 -17.83 -1.17
N LEU A 29 -6.20 -16.96 -2.19
CA LEU A 29 -5.73 -15.58 -2.10
C LEU A 29 -6.39 -14.90 -0.90
N ARG A 30 -5.59 -14.24 -0.07
CA ARG A 30 -6.05 -13.52 1.13
C ARG A 30 -5.12 -12.37 1.49
N ASN A 31 -5.55 -11.61 2.50
CA ASN A 31 -4.77 -10.53 3.12
C ASN A 31 -4.28 -9.44 2.14
N VAL A 32 -5.04 -9.19 1.05
CA VAL A 32 -4.75 -8.08 0.14
C VAL A 32 -4.92 -6.76 0.88
N ARG A 33 -3.86 -5.97 0.95
CA ARG A 33 -3.87 -4.63 1.55
C ARG A 33 -2.93 -3.70 0.80
N ILE A 34 -3.18 -2.39 0.93
CA ILE A 34 -2.28 -1.37 0.41
C ILE A 34 -1.51 -0.73 1.57
N THR A 35 -0.20 -0.61 1.41
CA THR A 35 0.65 0.20 2.28
C THR A 35 1.20 1.39 1.47
N SER A 36 0.87 2.61 1.87
CA SER A 36 1.36 3.84 1.23
C SER A 36 1.50 4.97 2.25
N PRO A 37 2.25 6.03 1.93
CA PRO A 37 2.14 7.28 2.67
C PRO A 37 0.71 7.82 2.63
N ASN A 38 0.25 8.43 3.72
CA ASN A 38 -1.01 9.20 3.72
C ASN A 38 -0.83 10.54 2.99
N TYR A 39 0.37 11.12 3.11
CA TYR A 39 0.74 12.38 2.51
C TYR A 39 2.05 12.22 1.74
N VAL A 40 2.13 12.82 0.56
CA VAL A 40 3.36 12.91 -0.25
C VAL A 40 3.52 14.35 -0.71
N ARG A 41 4.77 14.85 -0.75
CA ARG A 41 4.99 16.23 -1.17
C ARG A 41 4.86 16.35 -2.69
N LEU A 42 4.36 17.49 -3.14
CA LEU A 42 4.32 17.85 -4.55
C LEU A 42 5.71 17.69 -5.19
N GLY A 43 5.77 16.96 -6.30
CA GLY A 43 7.00 16.70 -7.06
C GLY A 43 7.87 15.57 -6.52
N GLU A 44 7.54 14.95 -5.37
CA GLU A 44 8.22 13.73 -4.91
C GLU A 44 7.64 12.47 -5.56
N ASP A 45 8.33 11.34 -5.40
CA ASP A 45 7.84 10.04 -5.82
C ASP A 45 6.98 9.40 -4.73
N ALA A 46 5.84 8.81 -5.10
CA ALA A 46 5.01 8.01 -4.19
C ALA A 46 5.20 6.51 -4.47
N ARG A 47 5.40 5.73 -3.40
CA ARG A 47 5.46 4.26 -3.47
C ARG A 47 4.18 3.66 -2.91
N LEU A 48 3.47 2.90 -3.74
CA LEU A 48 2.25 2.19 -3.37
C LEU A 48 2.55 0.70 -3.34
N TYR A 49 2.49 0.10 -2.15
CA TYR A 49 2.70 -1.34 -1.99
C TYR A 49 1.35 -2.05 -1.94
N CYS A 50 1.24 -3.18 -2.63
CA CYS A 50 0.13 -4.11 -2.52
C CYS A 50 0.64 -5.42 -1.93
N ASP A 51 0.38 -5.63 -0.64
CA ASP A 51 0.72 -6.87 0.04
C ASP A 51 -0.42 -7.86 -0.14
N TYR A 52 -0.11 -9.12 -0.47
CA TYR A 52 -1.09 -10.19 -0.57
C TYR A 52 -0.43 -11.54 -0.27
N ASP A 53 -1.23 -12.52 0.17
CA ASP A 53 -0.78 -13.90 0.40
C ASP A 53 -1.50 -14.81 -0.60
N MET A 54 -0.73 -15.44 -1.48
CA MET A 54 -1.23 -16.39 -2.48
C MET A 54 -1.41 -17.80 -1.89
N GLU A 55 -0.86 -18.07 -0.70
CA GLU A 55 -0.74 -19.42 -0.12
C GLU A 55 -0.17 -20.43 -1.13
N ARG A 56 -1.02 -21.32 -1.68
CA ARG A 56 -0.67 -22.29 -2.71
C ARG A 56 -1.28 -21.98 -4.08
N ALA A 57 -2.03 -20.90 -4.21
CA ALA A 57 -2.60 -20.47 -5.48
C ALA A 57 -1.54 -19.77 -6.36
N GLY A 58 -1.75 -19.81 -7.67
CA GLY A 58 -0.94 -19.07 -8.64
C GLY A 58 -1.46 -17.65 -8.83
N LEU A 59 -0.57 -16.67 -9.03
CA LEU A 59 -0.97 -15.30 -9.35
C LEU A 59 -1.42 -15.21 -10.81
N TYR A 60 -2.64 -14.73 -11.05
CA TYR A 60 -3.12 -14.39 -12.39
C TYR A 60 -2.71 -12.97 -12.78
N ALA A 61 -3.05 -11.98 -11.95
CA ALA A 61 -2.71 -10.58 -12.20
C ALA A 61 -2.73 -9.72 -10.94
N VAL A 62 -1.91 -8.68 -10.92
CA VAL A 62 -2.07 -7.53 -10.03
C VAL A 62 -2.39 -6.31 -10.89
N LYS A 63 -3.44 -5.58 -10.53
CA LYS A 63 -3.88 -4.39 -11.27
C LYS A 63 -4.08 -3.22 -10.34
N TRP A 64 -3.67 -2.05 -10.80
CA TRP A 64 -3.85 -0.80 -10.07
C TRP A 64 -4.81 0.12 -10.81
N TYR A 65 -5.74 0.68 -10.04
CA TYR A 65 -6.78 1.56 -10.52
C TYR A 65 -6.79 2.87 -9.74
N ARG A 66 -7.13 3.94 -10.45
CA ARG A 66 -7.52 5.22 -9.89
C ARG A 66 -8.79 5.69 -10.59
N TYR A 67 -9.82 6.07 -9.83
CA TYR A 67 -11.15 6.43 -10.35
C TYR A 67 -11.71 5.41 -11.37
N ASN A 68 -11.53 4.11 -11.07
CA ASN A 68 -11.95 2.99 -11.94
C ASN A 68 -11.22 2.91 -13.30
N GLN A 69 -10.17 3.69 -13.53
CA GLN A 69 -9.30 3.54 -14.69
C GLN A 69 -8.04 2.78 -14.28
N GLU A 70 -7.74 1.71 -15.02
CA GLU A 70 -6.50 0.95 -14.88
C GLU A 70 -5.35 1.83 -15.34
N PHE A 71 -4.28 1.94 -14.54
CA PHE A 71 -3.08 2.68 -14.93
C PHE A 71 -1.82 1.80 -14.91
N TYR A 72 -1.85 0.68 -14.17
CA TYR A 72 -0.77 -0.29 -14.14
C TYR A 72 -1.30 -1.71 -14.00
N ARG A 73 -0.63 -2.66 -14.65
CA ARG A 73 -0.93 -4.08 -14.60
C ARG A 73 0.35 -4.91 -14.60
N TYR A 74 0.35 -5.95 -13.77
CA TYR A 74 1.36 -7.01 -13.77
C TYR A 74 0.69 -8.36 -14.03
N VAL A 75 1.15 -9.08 -15.05
CA VAL A 75 0.70 -10.44 -15.41
C VAL A 75 1.95 -11.33 -15.59
N PRO A 76 2.25 -12.25 -14.66
CA PRO A 76 3.48 -13.05 -14.70
C PRO A 76 3.70 -13.85 -15.99
N LYS A 77 2.61 -14.21 -16.68
CA LYS A 77 2.62 -15.05 -17.88
C LYS A 77 2.71 -14.27 -19.19
N GLU A 78 2.68 -12.94 -19.14
CA GLU A 78 2.81 -12.07 -20.32
C GLU A 78 4.25 -11.61 -20.54
N VAL A 79 4.58 -11.24 -21.78
CA VAL A 79 5.90 -10.71 -22.16
C VAL A 79 5.69 -9.40 -22.93
N PRO A 80 5.99 -8.22 -22.34
CA PRO A 80 6.49 -8.02 -20.97
C PRO A 80 5.40 -8.26 -19.91
N PRO A 81 5.78 -8.64 -18.66
CA PRO A 81 4.82 -8.89 -17.59
C PRO A 81 4.18 -7.60 -17.06
N GLN A 82 4.82 -6.45 -17.24
CA GLN A 82 4.35 -5.16 -16.78
C GLN A 82 3.75 -4.35 -17.93
N GLN A 83 2.64 -3.67 -17.67
CA GLN A 83 1.99 -2.79 -18.62
C GLN A 83 1.48 -1.53 -17.92
N VAL A 84 1.60 -0.39 -18.61
CA VAL A 84 1.11 0.91 -18.15
C VAL A 84 0.08 1.42 -19.14
N PHE A 85 -1.00 1.96 -18.60
CA PHE A 85 -2.05 2.61 -19.37
C PHE A 85 -2.01 4.10 -19.07
N GLN A 86 -2.07 4.92 -20.13
CA GLN A 86 -2.00 6.36 -19.96
C GLN A 86 -3.23 6.85 -19.19
N GLN A 87 -2.97 7.44 -18.04
CA GLN A 87 -3.93 8.20 -17.26
C GLN A 87 -3.32 9.57 -16.99
N GLY A 88 -4.11 10.64 -17.22
CA GLY A 88 -3.64 12.00 -17.01
C GLY A 88 -3.05 12.18 -15.61
N HIS A 89 -1.89 12.85 -15.54
CA HIS A 89 -1.17 13.18 -14.31
C HIS A 89 -0.49 12.00 -13.59
N ILE A 90 -0.59 10.76 -14.09
CA ILE A 90 0.14 9.62 -13.53
C ILE A 90 1.35 9.27 -14.42
N SER A 91 2.52 9.24 -13.80
CA SER A 91 3.77 8.74 -14.40
C SER A 91 4.28 7.56 -13.59
N VAL A 92 4.38 6.37 -14.20
CA VAL A 92 4.83 5.15 -13.51
C VAL A 92 6.29 4.87 -13.81
N ASP A 93 7.09 4.60 -12.78
CA ASP A 93 8.44 4.04 -12.95
C ASP A 93 8.37 2.55 -13.28
N MET A 94 8.53 2.20 -14.55
CA MET A 94 8.53 0.81 -14.99
C MET A 94 9.72 -0.01 -14.49
N THR A 95 10.84 0.63 -14.17
CA THR A 95 12.06 -0.07 -13.71
C THR A 95 11.96 -0.41 -12.24
N GLY A 96 11.35 0.47 -11.44
CA GLY A 96 11.17 0.28 -10.00
C GLY A 96 9.86 -0.41 -9.58
N SER A 97 8.90 -0.55 -10.49
CA SER A 97 7.59 -1.16 -10.20
C SER A 97 7.57 -2.67 -10.50
N ASN A 98 6.73 -3.44 -9.82
CA ASN A 98 6.52 -4.87 -10.05
C ASN A 98 5.12 -5.29 -9.55
N ASP A 99 4.93 -6.57 -9.26
CA ASP A 99 3.68 -7.12 -8.73
C ASP A 99 3.32 -6.63 -7.31
N HIS A 100 4.29 -6.22 -6.51
CA HIS A 100 4.08 -5.76 -5.13
C HIS A 100 4.17 -4.25 -4.96
N VAL A 101 4.90 -3.52 -5.81
CA VAL A 101 5.08 -2.08 -5.67
C VAL A 101 4.85 -1.36 -6.99
N VAL A 102 4.13 -0.25 -6.94
CA VAL A 102 4.05 0.73 -8.03
C VAL A 102 4.60 2.06 -7.56
N ILE A 103 5.55 2.61 -8.30
CA ILE A 103 6.17 3.89 -8.01
C ILE A 103 5.61 4.94 -8.98
N LEU A 104 4.95 5.96 -8.42
CA LEU A 104 4.47 7.13 -9.14
C LEU A 104 5.55 8.22 -9.06
N ARG A 105 6.01 8.72 -10.21
CA ARG A 105 7.04 9.75 -10.28
C ARG A 105 6.45 11.15 -10.25
N GLU A 106 7.16 12.06 -9.58
CA GLU A 106 6.91 13.51 -9.61
C GLU A 106 5.43 13.86 -9.44
N VAL A 107 4.86 13.47 -8.30
CA VAL A 107 3.42 13.52 -8.07
C VAL A 107 2.86 14.94 -8.07
N SER A 108 1.69 15.11 -8.67
CA SER A 108 0.98 16.39 -8.75
C SER A 108 -0.31 16.40 -7.91
N PHE A 109 -0.88 17.56 -7.62
CA PHE A 109 -2.12 17.63 -6.82
C PHE A 109 -3.26 16.80 -7.40
N GLU A 110 -3.33 16.72 -8.72
CA GLU A 110 -4.33 16.01 -9.50
C GLU A 110 -4.34 14.51 -9.27
N ILE A 111 -3.28 13.91 -8.71
CA ILE A 111 -3.25 12.47 -8.41
C ILE A 111 -3.84 12.13 -7.03
N SER A 112 -4.07 13.12 -6.17
CA SER A 112 -4.66 12.90 -4.85
C SER A 112 -5.97 12.12 -4.94
N GLY A 113 -6.21 11.24 -3.98
CA GLY A 113 -7.42 10.44 -3.87
C GLY A 113 -7.15 8.95 -3.69
N LYS A 114 -8.17 8.14 -3.99
CA LYS A 114 -8.18 6.71 -3.71
C LYS A 114 -7.51 5.91 -4.84
N PHE A 115 -6.53 5.11 -4.44
CA PHE A 115 -5.89 4.09 -5.26
C PHE A 115 -6.41 2.72 -4.84
N LYS A 116 -6.65 1.87 -5.83
CA LYS A 116 -7.13 0.51 -5.63
C LYS A 116 -6.15 -0.49 -6.23
N CYS A 117 -5.77 -1.48 -5.46
CA CYS A 117 -5.05 -2.66 -5.91
C CYS A 117 -6.06 -3.82 -6.00
N VAL A 118 -6.03 -4.54 -7.11
CA VAL A 118 -6.86 -5.72 -7.36
C VAL A 118 -5.93 -6.88 -7.68
N VAL A 119 -6.01 -7.93 -6.88
CA VAL A 119 -5.21 -9.15 -7.04
C VAL A 119 -6.15 -10.28 -7.44
N SER A 120 -5.79 -11.03 -8.48
CA SER A 120 -6.56 -12.16 -8.97
C SER A 120 -5.73 -13.44 -8.95
N ALA A 121 -6.31 -14.52 -8.45
CA ALA A 121 -5.72 -15.85 -8.43
C ALA A 121 -6.03 -16.63 -9.71
N GLU A 122 -5.11 -17.51 -10.09
CA GLU A 122 -5.25 -18.43 -11.20
C GLU A 122 -6.20 -19.59 -10.86
N LEU A 123 -6.89 -20.11 -11.89
CA LEU A 123 -7.80 -21.27 -11.87
C LEU A 123 -9.08 -21.07 -11.04
N THR A 124 -8.99 -20.50 -9.85
CA THR A 124 -10.14 -20.18 -8.99
C THR A 124 -10.83 -18.88 -9.40
N PHE A 125 -10.14 -18.02 -10.16
CA PHE A 125 -10.57 -16.68 -10.53
C PHE A 125 -10.96 -15.79 -9.34
N GLN A 126 -10.54 -16.18 -8.13
CA GLN A 126 -10.76 -15.39 -6.93
C GLN A 126 -10.08 -14.04 -7.11
N THR A 127 -10.81 -12.97 -6.80
CA THR A 127 -10.30 -11.60 -6.92
C THR A 127 -10.59 -10.87 -5.62
N ILE A 128 -9.55 -10.25 -5.05
CA ILE A 128 -9.66 -9.43 -3.84
C ILE A 128 -9.06 -8.06 -4.13
N GLU A 129 -9.74 -7.02 -3.64
CA GLU A 129 -9.30 -5.65 -3.79
C GLU A 129 -9.05 -4.96 -2.44
N ALA A 130 -8.10 -4.04 -2.45
CA ALA A 130 -7.84 -3.12 -1.35
C ALA A 130 -7.82 -1.68 -1.89
N THR A 131 -8.17 -0.71 -1.06
CA THR A 131 -8.21 0.71 -1.43
C THR A 131 -7.56 1.55 -0.34
N GLN A 132 -6.72 2.50 -0.72
CA GLN A 132 -6.06 3.45 0.18
C GLN A 132 -6.06 4.85 -0.44
N GLU A 133 -6.15 5.88 0.40
CA GLU A 133 -6.11 7.27 -0.02
C GLU A 133 -4.69 7.85 0.10
N LEU A 134 -4.25 8.52 -0.96
CA LEU A 134 -3.00 9.28 -1.01
C LEU A 134 -3.33 10.76 -1.22
N ILE A 135 -2.78 11.64 -0.39
CA ILE A 135 -2.98 13.08 -0.51
C ILE A 135 -1.66 13.74 -0.88
N VAL A 136 -1.64 14.48 -1.99
CA VAL A 136 -0.48 15.28 -2.36
C VAL A 136 -0.58 16.64 -1.67
N VAL A 137 0.48 17.01 -0.97
CA VAL A 137 0.56 18.27 -0.22
C VAL A 137 1.71 19.13 -0.74
N ALA A 138 1.52 20.44 -0.78
CA ALA A 138 2.65 21.35 -0.79
C ALA A 138 2.93 21.71 0.67
N VAL A 139 4.11 21.38 1.17
CA VAL A 139 4.62 21.92 2.43
C VAL A 139 6.08 22.26 2.16
N GLY A 140 6.45 23.51 2.45
CA GLY A 140 7.83 23.95 2.33
C GLY A 140 8.78 23.12 3.21
N TYR A 141 10.07 23.16 2.90
CA TYR A 141 11.11 22.61 3.79
C TYR A 141 11.48 23.56 4.93
N ALA A 142 11.00 24.81 4.89
CA ALA A 142 11.26 25.80 5.90
C ALA A 142 10.53 25.46 7.21
N SER A 143 11.22 25.66 8.33
CA SER A 143 10.57 25.69 9.64
C SER A 143 9.57 26.85 9.71
N PRO A 144 8.51 26.73 10.53
CA PRO A 144 7.60 27.84 10.78
C PRO A 144 8.38 29.08 11.25
N ALA A 145 8.03 30.24 10.72
CA ALA A 145 8.62 31.50 11.14
C ALA A 145 7.90 32.01 12.38
N LEU A 146 8.63 32.14 13.49
CA LEU A 146 8.12 32.70 14.74
C LEU A 146 8.49 34.19 14.85
N PHE A 147 7.48 35.03 14.98
CA PHE A 147 7.61 36.46 15.18
C PHE A 147 7.02 36.84 16.54
N LEU A 148 7.83 37.48 17.38
CA LEU A 148 7.39 38.08 18.63
C LEU A 148 7.16 39.57 18.40
N ASP A 149 6.17 40.15 19.07
CA ASP A 149 5.93 41.59 19.02
C ASP A 149 6.97 42.40 19.80
N GLN A 150 7.67 41.76 20.74
CA GLN A 150 8.76 42.34 21.53
C GLN A 150 9.86 41.32 21.81
N ASP A 151 11.09 41.80 21.98
CA ASP A 151 12.26 40.96 22.30
C ASP A 151 12.28 40.50 23.77
N SER A 152 11.55 41.18 24.65
CA SER A 152 11.46 40.86 26.08
C SER A 152 10.14 41.35 26.69
N TYR A 153 9.65 40.64 27.70
CA TYR A 153 8.42 40.99 28.42
C TYR A 153 8.68 41.09 29.92
N GLN A 154 7.96 42.00 30.59
CA GLN A 154 7.95 42.08 32.05
C GLN A 154 6.96 41.08 32.66
N VAL A 155 7.15 40.75 33.94
CA VAL A 155 6.21 39.87 34.66
C VAL A 155 4.83 40.51 34.71
N GLY A 156 3.82 39.80 34.22
CA GLY A 156 2.44 40.27 34.12
C GLY A 156 2.10 41.01 32.82
N GLU A 157 3.07 41.18 31.91
CA GLU A 157 2.83 41.71 30.57
C GLU A 157 2.29 40.64 29.62
N THR A 158 1.32 41.00 28.78
CA THR A 158 0.76 40.11 27.75
C THR A 158 1.56 40.27 26.46
N GLY A 159 2.25 39.20 26.04
CA GLY A 159 2.95 39.16 24.76
C GLY A 159 2.08 38.68 23.59
N ARG A 160 2.49 39.02 22.36
CA ARG A 160 1.90 38.49 21.13
C ARG A 160 2.96 37.82 20.28
N ALA A 161 2.67 36.58 19.90
CA ALA A 161 3.50 35.82 18.98
C ALA A 161 2.68 35.44 17.73
N ASN A 162 3.34 35.38 16.58
CA ASN A 162 2.80 34.86 15.33
C ASN A 162 3.73 33.77 14.81
N CYS A 163 3.17 32.60 14.49
CA CYS A 163 3.88 31.49 13.90
C CYS A 163 3.21 31.25 12.55
N SER A 164 3.99 31.37 11.47
CA SER A 164 3.49 31.21 10.11
C SER A 164 4.29 30.18 9.33
N LEU A 165 3.60 29.42 8.49
CA LEU A 165 4.19 28.53 7.49
C LEU A 165 3.81 29.06 6.11
N GLU A 166 4.80 29.39 5.29
CA GLU A 166 4.57 29.81 3.92
C GLU A 166 4.36 28.61 2.99
N ASN A 167 3.57 28.80 1.93
CA ASN A 167 3.42 27.87 0.80
C ASN A 167 2.94 26.46 1.19
N THR A 168 1.87 26.39 2.00
CA THR A 168 1.21 25.12 2.36
C THR A 168 -0.09 24.90 1.59
N SER A 169 -0.28 23.69 1.06
CA SER A 169 -1.56 23.20 0.53
C SER A 169 -1.75 21.73 0.97
N PRO A 170 -2.80 21.40 1.73
CA PRO A 170 -3.80 22.30 2.30
C PRO A 170 -3.20 23.25 3.36
N THR A 171 -3.99 24.20 3.85
CA THR A 171 -3.58 25.08 4.96
C THR A 171 -3.07 24.25 6.13
N ALA A 172 -1.86 24.54 6.60
CA ALA A 172 -1.29 23.84 7.74
C ALA A 172 -2.01 24.18 9.05
N ASN A 173 -2.18 23.18 9.91
CA ASN A 173 -2.63 23.38 11.28
C ASN A 173 -1.42 23.71 12.16
N ILE A 174 -1.44 24.86 12.82
CA ILE A 174 -0.38 25.32 13.72
C ILE A 174 -0.91 25.24 15.15
N THR A 175 -0.28 24.39 15.97
CA THR A 175 -0.58 24.26 17.41
C THR A 175 0.55 24.91 18.19
N TRP A 176 0.19 25.66 19.23
CA TRP A 176 1.13 26.33 20.13
C TRP A 176 1.27 25.55 21.42
N PHE A 177 2.48 25.57 21.99
CA PHE A 177 2.74 25.09 23.34
C PHE A 177 3.58 26.13 24.07
N LEU A 178 3.13 26.53 25.26
CA LEU A 178 3.87 27.40 26.16
C LEU A 178 4.11 26.64 27.48
N ASN A 179 5.37 26.39 27.82
CA ASN A 179 5.75 25.59 29.00
C ASN A 179 5.05 24.21 29.03
N ASP A 180 5.04 23.52 27.88
CA ASP A 180 4.41 22.21 27.68
C ASP A 180 2.88 22.19 27.88
N GLN A 181 2.24 23.36 27.91
CA GLN A 181 0.78 23.50 27.90
C GLN A 181 0.31 24.07 26.57
N GLU A 182 -0.73 23.44 26.01
CA GLU A 182 -1.43 23.91 24.82
C GLU A 182 -2.30 25.14 25.13
#